data_AF-A0AAD4MC78-F1
#
_entry.id   AF-A0AAD4MC78-F1
#
_cell.length_a   1.000
_cell.length_b   1.000
_cell.length_c   1.000
_cell.angle_alpha   90.00
_cell.angle_beta   90.00
_cell.angle_gamma   90.00
#
_symmetry.space_group_name_H-M   'P 1'
#
loop_
_entity.id
_entity.type
_entity.pdbx_description
1 polymer ?
#
loop_
_entity_poly.entity_id
_entity_poly.type
_entity_poly.pdbx_seq_one_letter_code
_entity_poly.pdbx_strand_id
1 'polypeptide(L)'
;MSLVIRVELPTYSHSLLVSVPSNGTVNDVKREIERVCAGNPRVHGQRLIWRGRFLSDDEKVFDIWKSPNDAPVVHLAVHPSAWTGTPPSVATNSVNPNPVPTAVTSTVLPPPHANANSDSYFLGPQPPLAQYTGQYPRPTPPVASPPPPAALPVPTSVPGLAPISVGYINFIAFQHLNAASVLRYGRTVDDPPPTGLAESRSLAMQLMSQWGYSWPHILDEEYPPLQDESAGIKYIPVTIDGQDYLQLVDPSKTPTPVQSHALRVLEHTFALLAMPVPSASAYMVPPVPQSNTHLPVHINAHLQQIGLPPLRVRQENAMIAELRAVPMRALAAPLVMLTLRTLFLLYFFSPFQKPVFGIIVAAWLLYETWNTIRNAIPRLNARDNHADEDARILGNARVRPAEAARPLVPNVPLRAPPVPLHRAPMHRPRPPSETMVETLATVNLREESNALEARPEAIATPTIGHRIKTFVGLLMLTAHPAVWDRRRTALRQREGRVRTEINERARESPELGEGEGEGNEAHARARADLRAMHSRRPEWVTEYMERVRRGGDWVDDQ
;
A
#
# COMPACT_ATOMS: atom_id res chain seq x y z
N MET A 1 -8.25 -35.55 -29.02
CA MET A 1 -9.26 -35.13 -28.02
C MET A 1 -8.99 -33.69 -27.65
N SER A 2 -10.00 -32.82 -27.61
CA SER A 2 -9.87 -31.45 -27.13
C SER A 2 -10.08 -31.41 -25.62
N LEU A 3 -9.22 -30.70 -24.89
CA LEU A 3 -9.37 -30.41 -23.48
C LEU A 3 -9.98 -29.00 -23.34
N VAL A 4 -11.05 -28.87 -22.54
CA VAL A 4 -11.66 -27.59 -22.22
C VAL A 4 -11.02 -27.07 -20.93
N ILE A 5 -10.37 -25.92 -21.00
CA ILE A 5 -9.66 -25.27 -19.90
C ILE A 5 -10.44 -24.02 -19.49
N ARG A 6 -10.72 -23.86 -18.21
CA ARG A 6 -11.32 -22.64 -17.64
C ARG A 6 -10.21 -21.66 -17.28
N VAL A 7 -10.21 -20.51 -17.93
CA VAL A 7 -9.24 -19.44 -17.72
C VAL A 7 -9.91 -18.34 -16.90
N GLU A 8 -9.37 -18.03 -15.73
CA GLU A 8 -9.86 -16.97 -14.86
C GLU A 8 -8.93 -15.76 -14.93
N LEU A 9 -9.51 -14.56 -14.99
CA LEU A 9 -8.82 -13.27 -14.98
C LEU A 9 -9.16 -12.56 -13.66
N PRO A 10 -8.40 -12.78 -12.57
CA PRO A 10 -8.76 -12.29 -11.24
C PRO A 10 -8.93 -10.77 -11.19
N THR A 11 -8.10 -10.02 -11.93
CA THR A 11 -8.14 -8.56 -11.99
C THR A 11 -9.45 -8.01 -12.54
N TYR A 12 -10.13 -8.78 -13.38
CA TYR A 12 -11.35 -8.35 -14.07
C TYR A 12 -12.60 -9.12 -13.62
N SER A 13 -12.48 -10.01 -12.63
CA SER A 13 -13.54 -10.91 -12.18
C SER A 13 -14.23 -11.65 -13.35
N HIS A 14 -13.44 -12.01 -14.35
CA HIS A 14 -13.93 -12.59 -15.61
C HIS A 14 -13.38 -14.02 -15.78
N SER A 15 -14.19 -14.94 -16.29
CA SER A 15 -13.75 -16.29 -16.64
C SER A 15 -14.22 -16.67 -18.03
N LEU A 16 -13.37 -17.33 -18.80
CA LEU A 16 -13.68 -17.81 -20.14
C LEU A 16 -13.24 -19.27 -20.32
N LEU A 17 -13.88 -19.98 -21.25
CA LEU A 17 -13.56 -21.37 -21.57
C LEU A 17 -12.78 -21.41 -22.88
N VAL A 18 -11.65 -22.12 -22.85
CA VAL A 18 -10.71 -22.28 -23.97
C VAL A 18 -10.65 -23.76 -24.35
N SER A 19 -10.80 -24.09 -25.63
CA SER A 19 -10.72 -25.47 -26.11
C SER A 19 -9.43 -25.67 -26.88
N VAL A 20 -8.56 -26.55 -26.39
CA VAL A 20 -7.21 -26.77 -26.96
C VAL A 20 -6.99 -28.28 -27.18
N PRO A 21 -6.24 -28.70 -28.22
CA PRO A 21 -5.86 -30.10 -28.35
C PRO A 21 -5.13 -30.61 -27.09
N SER A 22 -5.49 -31.81 -26.62
CA SER A 22 -4.85 -32.44 -25.45
C SER A 22 -3.34 -32.62 -25.59
N ASN A 23 -2.83 -32.78 -26.82
CA ASN A 23 -1.42 -32.85 -27.14
C ASN A 23 -0.77 -31.47 -27.41
N GLY A 24 -1.52 -30.38 -27.27
CA GLY A 24 -1.04 -29.02 -27.45
C GLY A 24 -0.15 -28.55 -26.30
N THR A 25 0.49 -27.41 -26.50
CA THR A 25 1.35 -26.75 -25.51
C THR A 25 0.63 -25.60 -24.82
N VAL A 26 1.22 -25.07 -23.75
CA VAL A 26 0.75 -23.84 -23.08
C VAL A 26 0.74 -22.65 -24.05
N ASN A 27 1.65 -22.60 -25.03
CA ASN A 27 1.62 -21.60 -26.09
C ASN A 27 0.33 -21.68 -26.92
N ASP A 28 -0.15 -22.88 -27.25
CA ASP A 28 -1.42 -23.06 -27.95
C ASP A 28 -2.60 -22.54 -27.11
N VAL A 29 -2.57 -22.76 -25.79
CA VAL A 29 -3.55 -22.18 -24.85
C VAL A 29 -3.50 -20.65 -24.90
N LYS A 30 -2.32 -20.04 -24.87
CA LYS A 30 -2.16 -18.57 -24.94
C LYS A 30 -2.66 -17.98 -26.25
N ARG A 31 -2.42 -18.66 -27.38
CA ARG A 31 -2.94 -18.26 -28.70
C ARG A 31 -4.46 -18.32 -28.76
N GLU A 32 -5.05 -19.36 -28.17
CA GLU A 32 -6.51 -19.49 -28.12
C GLU A 32 -7.12 -18.44 -27.17
N ILE A 33 -6.45 -18.09 -26.07
CA ILE A 33 -6.84 -16.94 -25.21
C ILE A 33 -6.79 -15.62 -26.00
N GLU A 34 -5.72 -15.37 -26.77
CA GLU A 34 -5.62 -14.16 -27.61
C GLU A 34 -6.80 -14.05 -28.59
N ARG A 35 -7.25 -15.20 -29.13
CA ARG A 35 -8.36 -15.29 -30.08
C ARG A 35 -9.74 -15.08 -29.44
N VAL A 36 -9.95 -15.59 -28.21
CA VAL A 36 -11.28 -15.66 -27.57
C VAL A 36 -11.49 -14.57 -26.51
N CYS A 37 -10.44 -14.09 -25.87
CA CYS A 37 -10.55 -13.09 -24.80
C CYS A 37 -10.78 -11.69 -25.37
N ALA A 38 -11.79 -10.99 -24.84
CA ALA A 38 -12.01 -9.58 -25.13
C ALA A 38 -10.73 -8.75 -24.83
N GLY A 39 -10.36 -7.86 -25.74
CA GLY A 39 -9.13 -7.06 -25.66
C GLY A 39 -7.90 -7.70 -26.31
N ASN A 40 -8.02 -8.95 -26.78
CA ASN A 40 -7.02 -9.66 -27.58
C ASN A 40 -5.60 -9.52 -27.01
N PRO A 41 -5.33 -10.08 -25.81
CA PRO A 41 -4.04 -9.93 -25.16
C PRO A 41 -2.97 -10.70 -25.94
N ARG A 42 -1.86 -10.05 -26.31
CA ARG A 42 -0.75 -10.68 -27.04
C ARG A 42 -0.09 -11.78 -26.23
N VAL A 43 0.22 -12.91 -26.87
CA VAL A 43 0.82 -14.11 -26.25
C VAL A 43 2.02 -13.80 -25.33
N HIS A 44 2.94 -12.92 -25.75
CA HIS A 44 4.17 -12.63 -24.99
C HIS A 44 3.93 -11.89 -23.66
N GLY A 45 2.79 -11.21 -23.51
CA GLY A 45 2.42 -10.57 -22.25
C GLY A 45 1.45 -11.38 -21.39
N GLN A 46 1.06 -12.57 -21.84
CA GLN A 46 0.23 -13.48 -21.05
C GLN A 46 1.11 -14.35 -20.14
N ARG A 47 0.74 -14.43 -18.86
CA ARG A 47 1.31 -15.36 -17.88
C ARG A 47 0.20 -16.24 -17.34
N LEU A 48 0.35 -17.56 -17.54
CA LEU A 48 -0.58 -18.55 -17.02
C LEU A 48 -0.05 -19.13 -15.71
N ILE A 49 -0.91 -19.16 -14.69
CA ILE A 49 -0.58 -19.60 -13.33
C ILE A 49 -1.49 -20.77 -12.99
N TRP A 50 -0.90 -21.89 -12.57
CA TRP A 50 -1.63 -23.06 -12.10
C TRP A 50 -1.04 -23.55 -10.78
N ARG A 51 -1.87 -23.73 -9.75
CA ARG A 51 -1.44 -24.13 -8.39
C ARG A 51 -0.24 -23.33 -7.87
N GLY A 52 -0.22 -22.03 -8.15
CA GLY A 52 0.82 -21.11 -7.70
C GLY A 52 2.13 -21.15 -8.50
N ARG A 53 2.25 -21.95 -9.57
CA ARG A 53 3.42 -21.92 -10.48
C ARG A 53 3.07 -21.27 -11.81
N PHE A 54 4.04 -20.60 -12.41
CA PHE A 54 3.97 -20.16 -13.80
C PHE A 54 4.15 -21.36 -14.74
N LEU A 55 3.29 -21.46 -15.74
CA LEU A 55 3.38 -22.48 -16.80
C LEU A 55 4.31 -21.99 -17.90
N SER A 56 5.20 -22.87 -18.37
CA SER A 56 6.15 -22.57 -19.44
C SER A 56 5.52 -22.81 -20.81
N ASP A 57 5.88 -22.03 -21.82
CA ASP A 57 5.23 -22.07 -23.15
C ASP A 57 5.35 -23.42 -23.85
N ASP A 58 6.44 -24.14 -23.61
CA ASP A 58 6.73 -25.45 -24.22
C ASP A 58 6.13 -26.64 -23.44
N GLU A 59 5.52 -26.38 -22.28
CA GLU A 59 4.91 -27.43 -21.45
C GLU A 59 3.65 -27.98 -22.15
N LYS A 60 3.50 -29.30 -22.17
CA LYS A 60 2.32 -29.93 -22.78
C LYS A 60 1.13 -29.88 -21.83
N VAL A 61 -0.03 -29.56 -22.38
CA VAL A 61 -1.31 -29.54 -21.68
C VAL A 61 -1.56 -30.86 -20.94
N PHE A 62 -1.32 -32.00 -21.59
CA PHE A 62 -1.49 -33.32 -20.97
C PHE A 62 -0.59 -33.56 -19.75
N ASP A 63 0.62 -32.99 -19.71
CA ASP A 63 1.57 -33.19 -18.61
C ASP A 63 1.18 -32.37 -17.36
N ILE A 64 0.42 -31.29 -17.55
CA ILE A 64 -0.10 -30.43 -16.48
C ILE A 64 -1.25 -31.15 -15.75
N TRP A 65 -2.22 -31.68 -16.49
CA TRP A 65 -3.43 -32.33 -15.95
C TRP A 65 -3.35 -33.84 -16.08
N LYS A 66 -2.53 -34.46 -15.24
CA LYS A 66 -2.29 -35.92 -15.26
C LYS A 66 -3.46 -36.74 -14.75
N SER A 67 -4.25 -36.19 -13.83
CA SER A 67 -5.40 -36.86 -13.24
C SER A 67 -6.69 -36.44 -13.96
N PRO A 68 -7.56 -37.39 -14.35
CA PRO A 68 -8.87 -37.06 -14.93
C PRO A 68 -9.78 -36.31 -13.95
N ASN A 69 -9.46 -36.31 -12.65
CA ASN A 69 -10.20 -35.58 -11.62
C ASN A 69 -9.72 -34.13 -11.41
N ASP A 70 -8.57 -33.73 -11.99
CA ASP A 70 -8.10 -32.36 -11.83
C ASP A 70 -8.93 -31.43 -12.72
N ALA A 71 -9.65 -30.48 -12.12
CA ALA A 71 -10.35 -29.44 -12.86
C ALA A 71 -9.33 -28.56 -13.61
N PRO A 72 -9.41 -28.44 -14.95
CA PRO A 72 -8.45 -27.67 -15.73
C PRO A 72 -8.73 -26.17 -15.62
N VAL A 73 -8.43 -25.60 -14.46
CA VAL A 73 -8.59 -24.17 -14.17
C VAL A 73 -7.22 -23.50 -14.11
N VAL A 74 -7.02 -22.40 -14.83
CA VAL A 74 -5.78 -21.59 -14.80
C VAL A 74 -6.09 -20.13 -14.55
N HIS A 75 -5.21 -19.43 -13.84
CA HIS A 75 -5.29 -17.98 -13.69
C HIS A 75 -4.43 -17.29 -14.76
N LEU A 76 -5.00 -16.32 -15.44
CA LEU A 76 -4.34 -15.49 -16.43
C LEU A 76 -3.98 -14.12 -15.83
N ALA A 77 -2.69 -13.79 -15.88
CA ALA A 77 -2.20 -12.44 -15.65
C ALA A 77 -1.69 -11.86 -16.98
N VAL A 78 -2.20 -10.70 -17.38
CA VAL A 78 -1.84 -10.04 -18.65
C VAL A 78 -1.07 -8.76 -18.33
N HIS A 79 0.09 -8.59 -18.96
CA HIS A 79 0.84 -7.34 -18.90
C HIS A 79 0.07 -6.21 -19.61
N PRO A 80 -0.05 -5.01 -19.03
CA PRO A 80 -0.91 -3.96 -19.60
C PRO A 80 -0.54 -3.50 -21.01
N SER A 81 0.75 -3.52 -21.38
CA SER A 81 1.20 -3.24 -22.75
C SER A 81 0.88 -4.33 -23.78
N ALA A 82 0.41 -5.50 -23.34
CA ALA A 82 0.08 -6.61 -24.21
C ALA A 82 -1.38 -6.61 -24.67
N TRP A 83 -2.23 -5.73 -24.13
CA TRP A 83 -3.56 -5.53 -24.66
C TRP A 83 -3.50 -4.86 -26.02
N THR A 84 -4.15 -5.44 -27.04
CA THR A 84 -4.29 -4.79 -28.35
C THR A 84 -5.61 -4.04 -28.48
N GLY A 85 -6.63 -4.45 -27.73
CA GLY A 85 -7.90 -3.74 -27.58
C GLY A 85 -8.16 -3.33 -26.13
N THR A 86 -9.37 -2.83 -25.87
CA THR A 86 -9.83 -2.54 -24.51
C THR A 86 -9.95 -3.84 -23.70
N PRO A 87 -9.35 -3.91 -22.49
CA PRO A 87 -9.51 -5.07 -21.61
C PRO A 87 -10.99 -5.34 -21.30
N PRO A 88 -11.35 -6.56 -20.87
CA PRO A 88 -12.72 -6.87 -20.46
C PRO A 88 -13.13 -5.90 -19.33
N SER A 89 -14.14 -5.08 -19.58
CA SER A 89 -14.70 -4.23 -18.54
C SER A 89 -15.33 -5.15 -17.50
N VAL A 90 -15.03 -4.91 -16.21
CA VAL A 90 -15.74 -5.58 -15.13
C VAL A 90 -17.21 -5.28 -15.35
N ALA A 91 -18.00 -6.30 -15.68
CA ALA A 91 -19.44 -6.15 -15.68
C ALA A 91 -19.80 -5.87 -14.23
N THR A 92 -19.93 -4.58 -13.90
CA THR A 92 -20.61 -4.15 -12.69
C THR A 92 -22.01 -4.69 -12.88
N ASN A 93 -22.28 -5.87 -12.31
CA ASN A 93 -23.61 -6.42 -12.23
C ASN A 93 -24.43 -5.42 -11.42
N SER A 94 -24.93 -4.37 -12.07
CA SER A 94 -26.06 -3.63 -11.56
C SER A 94 -27.22 -4.60 -11.65
N VAL A 95 -27.47 -5.25 -10.52
CA VAL A 95 -28.72 -5.97 -10.29
C VAL A 95 -29.79 -4.91 -10.48
N ASN A 96 -30.39 -4.85 -11.67
CA ASN A 96 -31.60 -4.11 -11.92
C ASN A 96 -32.75 -4.98 -11.38
N PRO A 97 -33.38 -4.63 -10.24
CA PRO A 97 -34.40 -5.47 -9.64
C PRO A 97 -35.76 -5.10 -10.25
N ASN A 98 -36.05 -5.60 -11.46
CA ASN A 98 -37.40 -5.97 -11.92
C ASN A 98 -37.44 -6.25 -13.43
N PRO A 99 -37.81 -7.46 -13.84
CA PRO A 99 -38.54 -7.68 -15.06
C PRO A 99 -40.03 -7.84 -14.75
N VAL A 100 -40.84 -6.86 -15.14
CA VAL A 100 -42.30 -7.05 -15.25
C VAL A 100 -42.54 -7.91 -16.49
N PRO A 101 -43.34 -8.99 -16.42
CA PRO A 101 -43.67 -9.80 -17.58
C PRO A 101 -44.77 -9.11 -18.40
N THR A 102 -44.46 -8.67 -19.62
CA THR A 102 -45.50 -8.28 -20.58
C THR A 102 -45.58 -9.30 -21.69
N ALA A 103 -46.78 -9.85 -21.82
CA ALA A 103 -47.16 -10.90 -22.74
C ALA A 103 -47.11 -10.47 -24.21
N VAL A 104 -46.79 -11.48 -25.02
CA VAL A 104 -47.00 -11.66 -26.45
C VAL A 104 -48.31 -11.05 -27.00
N THR A 105 -48.20 -10.32 -28.11
CA THR A 105 -49.18 -10.37 -29.22
C THR A 105 -48.44 -10.19 -30.55
N SER A 106 -48.78 -11.06 -31.49
CA SER A 106 -48.17 -11.24 -32.81
C SER A 106 -48.66 -10.26 -33.88
N THR A 107 -47.87 -10.22 -34.97
CA THR A 107 -48.26 -10.08 -36.40
C THR A 107 -48.42 -8.68 -37.00
N VAL A 108 -47.65 -8.42 -38.08
CA VAL A 108 -48.09 -8.09 -39.47
C VAL A 108 -47.01 -7.26 -40.22
N LEU A 109 -46.47 -7.84 -41.30
CA LEU A 109 -45.78 -7.19 -42.46
C LEU A 109 -46.85 -6.65 -43.46
N PRO A 110 -46.55 -5.96 -44.59
CA PRO A 110 -45.57 -4.92 -45.01
C PRO A 110 -46.33 -3.79 -45.82
N PRO A 111 -45.85 -3.06 -46.88
CA PRO A 111 -44.55 -2.85 -47.55
C PRO A 111 -44.25 -1.33 -47.90
N PRO A 112 -43.60 -0.92 -49.03
CA PRO A 112 -42.33 -0.16 -49.08
C PRO A 112 -42.45 1.26 -49.69
N HIS A 113 -41.35 2.01 -49.86
CA HIS A 113 -41.03 3.08 -50.86
C HIS A 113 -39.92 3.99 -50.24
N ALA A 114 -38.70 4.01 -50.77
CA ALA A 114 -38.15 4.84 -51.86
C ALA A 114 -37.74 6.29 -51.47
N ASN A 115 -36.46 6.58 -51.79
CA ASN A 115 -35.88 7.86 -52.23
C ASN A 115 -35.30 8.91 -51.25
N ALA A 116 -34.02 9.22 -51.56
CA ALA A 116 -33.43 10.54 -51.83
C ALA A 116 -32.65 11.29 -50.74
N ASN A 117 -31.33 11.38 -50.99
CA ASN A 117 -30.46 12.56 -50.97
C ASN A 117 -30.85 13.76 -50.10
N SER A 118 -29.91 14.24 -49.27
CA SER A 118 -29.28 15.56 -49.47
C SER A 118 -28.11 15.81 -48.51
N ASP A 119 -26.97 16.17 -49.10
CA ASP A 119 -25.85 16.88 -48.48
C ASP A 119 -26.29 18.27 -47.98
N SER A 120 -25.68 18.79 -46.90
CA SER A 120 -25.25 20.20 -46.84
C SER A 120 -24.40 20.54 -45.61
N TYR A 121 -23.33 21.29 -45.91
CA TYR A 121 -22.33 21.90 -45.04
C TYR A 121 -22.90 23.06 -44.20
N PHE A 122 -22.33 23.31 -43.02
CA PHE A 122 -22.42 24.62 -42.36
C PHE A 122 -21.10 25.02 -41.71
N LEU A 123 -20.51 26.10 -42.25
CA LEU A 123 -19.46 26.94 -41.68
C LEU A 123 -20.13 28.06 -40.85
N GLY A 124 -19.55 28.38 -39.69
CA GLY A 124 -19.99 29.50 -38.83
C GLY A 124 -18.97 30.64 -38.80
N PRO A 125 -19.38 31.93 -38.74
CA PRO A 125 -18.51 33.09 -39.00
C PRO A 125 -18.04 33.86 -37.75
N GLN A 126 -16.93 34.58 -37.95
CA GLN A 126 -16.21 35.47 -37.01
C GLN A 126 -16.78 36.91 -37.02
N PRO A 127 -16.83 37.64 -35.88
CA PRO A 127 -17.17 39.07 -35.87
C PRO A 127 -15.97 40.03 -35.65
N PRO A 128 -16.13 41.35 -35.93
CA PRO A 128 -15.04 42.23 -36.34
C PRO A 128 -14.59 43.29 -35.30
N LEU A 129 -13.46 43.90 -35.64
CA LEU A 129 -12.73 45.00 -34.98
C LEU A 129 -13.51 46.32 -34.92
N ALA A 130 -13.40 47.04 -33.80
CA ALA A 130 -13.78 48.45 -33.69
C ALA A 130 -12.60 49.29 -33.16
N GLN A 131 -12.28 50.34 -33.92
CA GLN A 131 -11.35 51.42 -33.62
C GLN A 131 -11.99 52.41 -32.64
N TYR A 132 -11.24 52.97 -31.69
CA TYR A 132 -11.58 54.29 -31.14
C TYR A 132 -10.34 55.07 -30.68
N THR A 133 -10.36 56.35 -31.07
CA THR A 133 -9.37 57.41 -30.91
C THR A 133 -9.51 58.15 -29.58
N GLY A 134 -8.39 58.67 -29.05
CA GLY A 134 -8.35 60.03 -28.48
C GLY A 134 -8.06 60.21 -26.98
N GLN A 135 -7.01 61.00 -26.73
CA GLN A 135 -6.83 62.02 -25.67
C GLN A 135 -6.30 61.64 -24.26
N TYR A 136 -5.09 62.13 -24.01
CA TYR A 136 -4.41 62.43 -22.73
C TYR A 136 -4.81 63.84 -22.18
N PRO A 137 -4.28 64.37 -21.05
CA PRO A 137 -3.72 63.77 -19.80
C PRO A 137 -4.21 64.48 -18.50
N ARG A 138 -3.86 63.95 -17.30
CA ARG A 138 -3.63 64.79 -16.09
C ARG A 138 -2.69 64.09 -15.08
N PRO A 139 -1.72 64.79 -14.46
CA PRO A 139 -0.77 64.21 -13.52
C PRO A 139 -1.13 64.45 -12.04
N THR A 140 -0.86 63.48 -11.17
CA THR A 140 -0.91 63.61 -9.70
C THR A 140 0.27 62.90 -9.01
N PRO A 141 0.62 63.30 -7.77
CA PRO A 141 2.00 63.32 -7.22
C PRO A 141 2.42 62.03 -6.46
N PRO A 142 3.70 61.90 -6.05
CA PRO A 142 4.21 60.67 -5.46
C PRO A 142 3.76 60.52 -4.00
N VAL A 143 3.17 59.37 -3.67
CA VAL A 143 2.87 58.95 -2.30
C VAL A 143 3.94 57.98 -1.84
N ALA A 144 4.51 58.28 -0.68
CA ALA A 144 5.57 57.53 -0.01
C ALA A 144 5.14 56.11 0.39
N SER A 145 6.05 55.16 0.22
CA SER A 145 5.89 53.75 0.58
C SER A 145 6.03 53.56 2.11
N PRO A 146 5.14 52.79 2.77
CA PRO A 146 5.36 52.38 4.15
C PRO A 146 6.41 51.24 4.24
N PRO A 147 7.18 51.16 5.33
CA PRO A 147 8.22 50.15 5.52
C PRO A 147 7.64 48.73 5.68
N PRO A 148 8.37 47.67 5.27
CA PRO A 148 7.90 46.30 5.38
C PRO A 148 7.81 45.86 6.86
N PRO A 149 6.79 45.05 7.23
CA PRO A 149 6.68 44.49 8.56
C PRO A 149 7.84 43.53 8.84
N ALA A 150 8.43 43.66 10.02
CA ALA A 150 9.50 42.81 10.53
C ALA A 150 9.13 41.33 10.42
N ALA A 151 9.99 40.55 9.75
CA ALA A 151 9.86 39.11 9.66
C ALA A 151 9.93 38.48 11.06
N LEU A 152 8.91 37.67 11.39
CA LEU A 152 8.93 36.83 12.58
C LEU A 152 10.07 35.79 12.44
N PRO A 153 10.82 35.49 13.51
CA PRO A 153 11.88 34.49 13.46
C PRO A 153 11.28 33.10 13.19
N VAL A 154 11.81 32.46 12.14
CA VAL A 154 11.58 31.05 11.82
C VAL A 154 12.00 30.21 13.04
N PRO A 155 11.21 29.22 13.49
CA PRO A 155 11.54 28.43 14.66
C PRO A 155 12.81 27.61 14.40
N THR A 156 13.88 27.96 15.08
CA THR A 156 15.10 27.17 15.21
C THR A 156 14.75 25.86 15.90
N SER A 157 14.72 24.76 15.16
CA SER A 157 14.59 23.41 15.71
C SER A 157 15.77 23.11 16.63
N VAL A 158 15.46 22.71 17.86
CA VAL A 158 16.45 22.29 18.87
C VAL A 158 17.17 21.03 18.36
N PRO A 159 18.51 21.01 18.28
CA PRO A 159 19.27 19.80 17.96
C PRO A 159 19.06 18.80 19.08
N GLY A 160 18.55 17.60 18.78
CA GLY A 160 18.41 16.58 19.82
C GLY A 160 17.75 15.29 19.40
N LEU A 161 16.47 15.31 19.01
CA LEU A 161 15.72 14.05 18.80
C LEU A 161 14.57 14.28 17.79
N ALA A 162 14.91 14.55 16.53
CA ALA A 162 13.97 14.19 15.47
C ALA A 162 13.86 12.65 15.45
N PRO A 163 12.69 12.06 15.16
CA PRO A 163 12.56 10.61 15.07
C PRO A 163 13.62 10.07 14.10
N ILE A 164 14.59 9.35 14.67
CA ILE A 164 15.79 8.82 14.01
C ILE A 164 15.41 8.08 12.72
N SER A 165 14.18 7.54 12.65
CA SER A 165 13.71 6.76 11.52
C SER A 165 13.48 7.52 10.21
N VAL A 166 13.37 8.86 10.22
CA VAL A 166 13.14 9.63 8.97
C VAL A 166 14.45 10.24 8.46
N GLY A 167 15.35 10.62 9.38
CA GLY A 167 16.57 11.35 9.04
C GLY A 167 17.52 10.58 8.12
N TYR A 168 17.72 9.27 8.36
CA TYR A 168 18.68 8.49 7.57
C TYR A 168 18.21 8.21 6.14
N ILE A 169 16.90 8.03 5.94
CA ILE A 169 16.32 7.79 4.61
C ILE A 169 16.53 9.01 3.72
N ASN A 170 16.57 10.21 4.29
CA ASN A 170 16.70 11.45 3.53
C ASN A 170 18.01 11.51 2.70
N PHE A 171 19.14 11.09 3.26
CA PHE A 171 20.42 11.09 2.52
C PHE A 171 20.39 10.07 1.37
N ILE A 172 19.96 8.85 1.65
CA ILE A 172 19.90 7.75 0.66
C ILE A 172 18.88 8.09 -0.45
N ALA A 173 17.73 8.64 -0.08
CA ALA A 173 16.71 9.09 -1.02
C ALA A 173 17.19 10.26 -1.88
N PHE A 174 17.94 11.21 -1.30
CA PHE A 174 18.56 12.29 -2.07
C PHE A 174 19.54 11.75 -3.11
N GLN A 175 20.43 10.82 -2.71
CA GLN A 175 21.36 10.19 -3.65
C GLN A 175 20.64 9.39 -4.74
N HIS A 176 19.56 8.70 -4.39
CA HIS A 176 18.72 7.97 -5.34
C HIS A 176 18.09 8.91 -6.38
N LEU A 177 17.50 10.03 -5.92
CA LEU A 177 16.88 11.03 -6.79
C LEU A 177 17.90 11.73 -7.68
N ASN A 178 19.09 12.03 -7.16
CA ASN A 178 20.19 12.58 -7.96
C ASN A 178 20.63 11.62 -9.07
N ALA A 179 20.80 10.34 -8.76
CA ALA A 179 21.18 9.34 -9.73
C ALA A 179 20.10 9.20 -10.83
N ALA A 180 18.81 9.12 -10.43
CA ALA A 180 17.70 9.07 -11.37
C ALA A 180 17.62 10.34 -12.26
N SER A 181 17.89 11.51 -11.69
CA SER A 181 17.96 12.78 -12.43
C SER A 181 19.10 12.81 -13.43
N VAL A 182 20.29 12.31 -13.08
CA VAL A 182 21.42 12.19 -14.00
C VAL A 182 21.06 11.32 -15.20
N LEU A 183 20.38 10.20 -14.98
CA LEU A 183 19.94 9.33 -16.08
C LEU A 183 18.86 9.99 -16.96
N ARG A 184 17.96 10.78 -16.36
CA ARG A 184 16.83 11.40 -17.06
C ARG A 184 17.19 12.70 -17.79
N TYR A 185 18.01 13.54 -17.18
CA TYR A 185 18.28 14.90 -17.62
C TYR A 185 19.76 15.17 -17.91
N GLY A 186 20.65 14.22 -17.66
CA GLY A 186 22.09 14.44 -17.76
C GLY A 186 22.64 15.35 -16.66
N ARG A 187 21.89 15.65 -15.60
CA ARG A 187 22.32 16.55 -14.51
C ARG A 187 21.79 16.14 -13.15
N THR A 188 22.53 16.48 -12.10
CA THR A 188 22.10 16.34 -10.69
C THR A 188 20.97 17.32 -10.35
N VAL A 189 20.14 17.00 -9.34
CA VAL A 189 18.87 17.73 -9.07
C VAL A 189 19.14 19.12 -8.49
N ASP A 190 20.13 19.26 -7.61
CA ASP A 190 20.33 20.48 -6.84
C ASP A 190 21.82 20.78 -6.62
N ASP A 191 22.23 21.97 -7.03
CA ASP A 191 23.43 22.65 -6.56
C ASP A 191 22.99 24.04 -6.07
N PRO A 192 23.00 24.35 -4.77
CA PRO A 192 23.61 23.60 -3.66
C PRO A 192 22.76 22.47 -3.04
N PRO A 193 23.37 21.49 -2.35
CA PRO A 193 22.66 20.42 -1.65
C PRO A 193 21.77 20.95 -0.52
N PRO A 194 20.69 20.22 -0.14
CA PRO A 194 19.80 20.64 0.93
C PRO A 194 20.54 20.77 2.28
N THR A 195 20.14 21.76 3.08
CA THR A 195 20.70 21.97 4.42
C THR A 195 20.47 20.76 5.32
N GLY A 196 21.49 20.35 6.07
CA GLY A 196 21.43 19.16 6.95
C GLY A 196 21.74 17.82 6.28
N LEU A 197 22.10 17.80 4.99
CA LEU A 197 22.48 16.57 4.29
C LEU A 197 23.69 15.85 4.92
N ALA A 198 24.63 16.61 5.49
CA ALA A 198 25.79 16.05 6.19
C ALA A 198 25.40 15.31 7.48
N GLU A 199 24.42 15.85 8.22
CA GLU A 199 23.90 15.22 9.44
C GLU A 199 23.14 13.93 9.10
N SER A 200 22.25 13.97 8.10
CA SER A 200 21.52 12.79 7.65
C SER A 200 22.43 11.69 7.13
N ARG A 201 23.57 12.05 6.49
CA ARG A 201 24.61 11.09 6.10
C ARG A 201 25.19 10.35 7.31
N SER A 202 25.61 11.07 8.35
CA SER A 202 26.19 10.45 9.55
C SER A 202 25.22 9.49 10.24
N LEU A 203 23.93 9.84 10.29
CA LEU A 203 22.87 8.99 10.84
C LEU A 203 22.65 7.74 9.98
N ALA A 204 22.69 7.87 8.65
CA ALA A 204 22.58 6.73 7.74
C ALA A 204 23.75 5.75 7.88
N MET A 205 24.98 6.25 7.99
CA MET A 205 26.15 5.41 8.23
C MET A 205 26.05 4.65 9.56
N GLN A 206 25.64 5.33 10.63
CA GLN A 206 25.47 4.72 11.95
C GLN A 206 24.39 3.64 11.95
N LEU A 207 23.26 3.89 11.30
CA LEU A 207 22.15 2.94 11.28
C LEU A 207 22.48 1.71 10.42
N MET A 208 23.14 1.90 9.28
CA MET A 208 23.59 0.78 8.44
C MET A 208 24.59 -0.11 9.18
N SER A 209 25.54 0.48 9.91
CA SER A 209 26.49 -0.29 10.72
C SER A 209 25.80 -1.04 11.86
N GLN A 210 24.78 -0.44 12.50
CA GLN A 210 23.96 -1.12 13.50
C GLN A 210 23.21 -2.34 12.93
N TRP A 211 22.81 -2.27 11.67
CA TRP A 211 22.15 -3.39 10.98
C TRP A 211 23.13 -4.41 10.37
N GLY A 212 24.44 -4.22 10.58
CA GLY A 212 25.48 -5.10 10.06
C GLY A 212 25.77 -4.92 8.56
N TYR A 213 25.29 -3.84 7.95
CA TYR A 213 25.61 -3.50 6.56
C TYR A 213 26.85 -2.60 6.50
N SER A 214 27.74 -2.87 5.56
CA SER A 214 28.83 -1.97 5.21
C SER A 214 28.31 -0.76 4.43
N TRP A 215 28.77 0.44 4.77
CA TRP A 215 28.45 1.65 4.03
C TRP A 215 29.03 1.60 2.60
N PRO A 216 28.22 1.75 1.52
CA PRO A 216 28.73 1.73 0.16
C PRO A 216 29.50 3.02 -0.15
N HIS A 217 30.82 2.94 -0.39
CA HIS A 217 31.67 4.11 -0.64
C HIS A 217 31.22 4.94 -1.86
N ILE A 218 30.56 4.33 -2.83
CA ILE A 218 29.98 4.99 -4.02
C ILE A 218 28.96 6.08 -3.66
N LEU A 219 28.36 6.03 -2.47
CA LEU A 219 27.46 7.09 -1.99
C LEU A 219 28.19 8.34 -1.51
N ASP A 220 29.51 8.24 -1.33
CA ASP A 220 30.40 9.34 -0.93
C ASP A 220 31.24 9.87 -2.09
N GLU A 221 31.29 9.15 -3.21
CA GLU A 221 31.99 9.58 -4.41
C GLU A 221 31.27 10.78 -5.05
N GLU A 222 32.05 11.79 -5.46
CA GLU A 222 31.56 12.89 -6.25
C GLU A 222 31.23 12.41 -7.67
N TYR A 223 30.14 12.91 -8.25
CA TYR A 223 29.78 12.54 -9.62
C TYR A 223 30.91 12.95 -10.59
N PRO A 224 31.31 12.07 -11.53
CA PRO A 224 32.27 12.43 -12.56
C PRO A 224 31.82 13.69 -13.34
N PRO A 225 32.76 14.52 -13.81
CA PRO A 225 32.42 15.72 -14.56
C PRO A 225 31.60 15.36 -15.81
N LEU A 226 30.62 16.22 -16.12
CA LEU A 226 29.75 16.06 -17.27
C LEU A 226 30.58 16.09 -18.56
N GLN A 227 30.59 14.97 -19.29
CA GLN A 227 31.14 14.86 -20.63
C GLN A 227 30.01 15.01 -21.66
N ASP A 228 30.34 15.19 -22.94
CA ASP A 228 29.37 15.41 -24.03
C ASP A 228 28.11 14.55 -23.91
N GLU A 229 26.98 15.19 -23.59
CA GLU A 229 25.69 14.55 -23.31
C GLU A 229 25.17 13.71 -24.49
N SER A 230 25.63 14.02 -25.71
CA SER A 230 25.23 13.34 -26.94
C SER A 230 25.77 11.91 -27.09
N ALA A 231 26.85 11.58 -26.36
CA ALA A 231 27.54 10.29 -26.45
C ALA A 231 26.89 9.19 -25.58
N GLY A 232 26.05 9.55 -24.62
CA GLY A 232 25.49 8.62 -23.65
C GLY A 232 24.23 7.87 -24.07
N ILE A 233 23.81 6.94 -23.21
CA ILE A 233 22.50 6.29 -23.31
C ILE A 233 21.39 7.27 -22.94
N LYS A 234 20.25 7.20 -23.63
CA LYS A 234 19.11 8.08 -23.39
C LYS A 234 17.98 7.32 -22.70
N TYR A 235 17.57 7.81 -21.53
CA TYR A 235 16.38 7.34 -20.84
C TYR A 235 15.22 8.30 -21.07
N ILE A 236 14.03 7.75 -21.34
CA ILE A 236 12.78 8.51 -21.41
C ILE A 236 11.86 8.10 -20.26
N PRO A 237 11.20 9.06 -19.60
CA PRO A 237 10.17 8.73 -18.63
C PRO A 237 8.96 8.12 -19.36
N VAL A 238 8.50 6.96 -18.91
CA VAL A 238 7.30 6.30 -19.40
C VAL A 238 6.41 5.96 -18.22
N THR A 239 5.12 6.30 -18.30
CA THR A 239 4.16 5.92 -17.27
C THR A 239 3.52 4.59 -17.66
N ILE A 240 3.71 3.56 -16.86
CA ILE A 240 3.10 2.22 -17.02
C ILE A 240 2.24 1.99 -15.78
N ASP A 241 0.93 1.77 -15.95
CA ASP A 241 -0.02 1.56 -14.85
C ASP A 241 -0.10 2.70 -13.81
N GLY A 242 0.09 3.94 -14.27
CA GLY A 242 0.11 5.11 -13.40
C GLY A 242 1.36 5.22 -12.52
N GLN A 243 2.37 4.38 -12.74
CA GLN A 243 3.69 4.49 -12.14
C GLN A 243 4.71 4.96 -13.17
N ASP A 244 5.64 5.81 -12.75
CA ASP A 244 6.68 6.37 -13.62
C ASP A 244 7.90 5.46 -13.66
N TYR A 245 8.32 5.10 -14.88
CA TYR A 245 9.50 4.29 -15.16
C TYR A 245 10.47 5.06 -16.06
N LEU A 246 11.73 4.64 -16.09
CA LEU A 246 12.72 5.10 -17.07
C LEU A 246 12.92 3.99 -18.11
N GLN A 247 12.54 4.26 -19.36
CA GLN A 247 12.75 3.35 -20.49
C GLN A 247 14.00 3.76 -21.26
N LEU A 248 14.87 2.79 -21.52
CA LEU A 248 16.06 2.96 -22.35
C LEU A 248 15.64 3.05 -23.83
N VAL A 249 16.03 4.13 -24.51
CA VAL A 249 15.70 4.36 -25.94
C VAL A 249 16.61 3.54 -26.85
N ASP A 250 17.93 3.64 -26.64
CA ASP A 250 18.95 3.02 -27.48
C ASP A 250 19.86 2.11 -26.63
N PRO A 251 19.62 0.79 -26.60
CA PRO A 251 20.43 -0.14 -25.81
C PRO A 251 21.83 -0.40 -26.40
N SER A 252 22.10 0.05 -27.63
CA SER A 252 23.37 -0.17 -28.32
C SER A 252 24.48 0.82 -27.94
N LYS A 253 24.15 1.91 -27.25
CA LYS A 253 25.13 2.91 -26.82
C LYS A 253 25.76 2.52 -25.48
N THR A 254 27.02 2.90 -25.30
CA THR A 254 27.72 2.73 -24.02
C THR A 254 27.34 3.87 -23.06
N PRO A 255 27.02 3.58 -21.78
CA PRO A 255 26.77 4.63 -20.81
C PRO A 255 27.99 5.51 -20.60
N THR A 256 27.78 6.82 -20.44
CA THR A 256 28.86 7.74 -20.05
C THR A 256 29.38 7.40 -18.65
N PRO A 257 30.58 7.87 -18.25
CA PRO A 257 31.09 7.63 -16.89
C PRO A 257 30.13 8.12 -15.80
N VAL A 258 29.47 9.28 -16.02
CA VAL A 258 28.49 9.85 -15.08
C VAL A 258 27.21 8.99 -15.01
N GLN A 259 26.74 8.45 -16.13
CA GLN A 259 25.60 7.52 -16.16
C GLN A 259 25.94 6.18 -15.52
N SER A 260 27.15 5.66 -15.76
CA SER A 260 27.66 4.44 -15.14
C SER A 260 27.78 4.59 -13.63
N HIS A 261 28.21 5.77 -13.15
CA HIS A 261 28.20 6.11 -11.73
C HIS A 261 26.77 6.16 -11.16
N ALA A 262 25.84 6.86 -11.84
CA ALA A 262 24.44 6.93 -11.43
C ALA A 262 23.78 5.54 -11.35
N LEU A 263 24.03 4.65 -12.30
CA LEU A 263 23.50 3.28 -12.28
C LEU A 263 24.03 2.50 -11.07
N ARG A 264 25.32 2.62 -10.75
CA ARG A 264 25.90 2.01 -9.53
C ARG A 264 25.28 2.58 -8.25
N VAL A 265 25.06 3.90 -8.19
CA VAL A 265 24.36 4.53 -7.05
C VAL A 265 22.93 3.99 -6.93
N LEU A 266 22.18 3.85 -8.04
CA LEU A 266 20.83 3.29 -8.03
C LEU A 266 20.81 1.83 -7.57
N GLU A 267 21.76 1.02 -8.01
CA GLU A 267 21.88 -0.39 -7.59
C GLU A 267 21.95 -0.53 -6.07
N HIS A 268 22.78 0.29 -5.42
CA HIS A 268 22.89 0.27 -3.96
C HIS A 268 21.71 0.94 -3.27
N THR A 269 21.29 2.13 -3.71
CA THR A 269 20.20 2.86 -3.05
C THR A 269 18.86 2.15 -3.17
N PHE A 270 18.60 1.43 -4.26
CA PHE A 270 17.37 0.66 -4.42
C PHE A 270 17.27 -0.47 -3.39
N ALA A 271 18.35 -1.24 -3.20
CA ALA A 271 18.41 -2.26 -2.17
C ALA A 271 18.21 -1.65 -0.78
N LEU A 272 18.84 -0.50 -0.49
CA LEU A 272 18.75 0.15 0.80
C LEU A 272 17.36 0.72 1.10
N LEU A 273 16.70 1.32 0.11
CA LEU A 273 15.35 1.88 0.24
C LEU A 273 14.27 0.79 0.30
N ALA A 274 14.54 -0.39 -0.27
CA ALA A 274 13.65 -1.55 -0.19
C ALA A 274 13.75 -2.31 1.15
N MET A 275 14.78 -2.03 1.96
CA MET A 275 14.91 -2.67 3.26
C MET A 275 13.71 -2.32 4.16
N PRO A 276 13.06 -3.30 4.79
CA PRO A 276 11.97 -3.02 5.71
C PRO A 276 12.52 -2.22 6.88
N VAL A 277 12.13 -0.95 6.98
CA VAL A 277 12.47 -0.10 8.12
C VAL A 277 11.93 -0.82 9.36
N PRO A 278 12.80 -1.25 10.29
CA PRO A 278 12.34 -1.87 11.51
C PRO A 278 11.41 -0.86 12.17
N SER A 279 10.12 -1.21 12.27
CA SER A 279 9.16 -0.33 12.94
C SER A 279 9.74 0.00 14.30
N ALA A 280 9.77 1.29 14.68
CA ALA A 280 10.44 1.76 15.89
C ALA A 280 10.02 1.02 17.19
N SER A 281 8.94 0.24 17.14
CA SER A 281 8.51 -0.70 18.18
C SER A 281 9.40 -1.94 18.38
N ALA A 282 10.26 -2.31 17.42
CA ALA A 282 11.13 -3.49 17.51
C ALA A 282 12.44 -3.21 18.27
N TYR A 283 12.85 -1.94 18.38
CA TYR A 283 13.91 -1.53 19.29
C TYR A 283 13.26 -1.02 20.58
N MET A 284 12.65 -1.91 21.34
CA MET A 284 12.67 -1.71 22.79
C MET A 284 14.14 -1.80 23.17
N VAL A 285 14.82 -0.65 23.18
CA VAL A 285 16.06 -0.49 23.93
C VAL A 285 15.72 -1.08 25.31
N PRO A 286 16.38 -2.17 25.74
CA PRO A 286 16.16 -2.69 27.08
C PRO A 286 16.25 -1.49 28.00
N PRO A 287 15.27 -1.24 28.89
CA PRO A 287 15.25 -0.04 29.69
C PRO A 287 16.63 0.05 30.31
N VAL A 288 17.45 0.99 29.81
CA VAL A 288 18.71 1.32 30.46
C VAL A 288 18.27 1.54 31.89
N PRO A 289 18.78 0.76 32.87
CA PRO A 289 18.29 0.84 34.23
C PRO A 289 18.29 2.31 34.54
N GLN A 290 17.08 2.87 34.62
CA GLN A 290 16.90 4.25 34.96
C GLN A 290 17.38 4.24 36.40
N SER A 291 18.66 4.53 36.60
CA SER A 291 19.11 5.14 37.82
C SER A 291 18.10 6.24 38.00
N ASN A 292 17.21 6.05 38.98
CA ASN A 292 16.20 6.99 39.40
C ASN A 292 16.93 8.26 39.85
N THR A 293 17.46 9.04 38.90
CA THR A 293 17.71 10.44 39.08
C THR A 293 16.33 11.04 39.10
N HIS A 294 15.80 11.08 40.31
CA HIS A 294 14.66 11.84 40.75
C HIS A 294 14.74 13.22 40.06
N LEU A 295 14.10 13.35 38.89
CA LEU A 295 14.05 14.61 38.18
C LEU A 295 13.34 15.58 39.13
N PRO A 296 14.04 16.61 39.64
CA PRO A 296 13.46 17.47 40.65
C PRO A 296 12.23 18.13 40.04
N VAL A 297 11.09 17.99 40.70
CA VAL A 297 9.78 18.58 40.34
C VAL A 297 9.87 20.12 40.17
N HIS A 298 11.01 20.72 40.50
CA HIS A 298 11.28 22.14 40.45
C HIS A 298 11.97 22.70 39.19
N ILE A 299 12.21 21.93 38.12
CA ILE A 299 12.86 22.51 36.91
C ILE A 299 12.02 23.65 36.30
N ASN A 300 10.68 23.50 36.27
CA ASN A 300 9.80 24.59 35.82
C ASN A 300 9.78 25.77 36.79
N ALA A 301 9.94 25.53 38.09
CA ALA A 301 10.02 26.61 39.08
C ALA A 301 11.34 27.39 38.95
N HIS A 302 12.45 26.69 38.65
CA HIS A 302 13.75 27.33 38.46
C HIS A 302 13.84 28.10 37.14
N LEU A 303 13.24 27.57 36.05
CA LEU A 303 13.12 28.31 34.77
C LEU A 303 12.28 29.58 34.91
N GLN A 304 11.19 29.53 35.70
CA GLN A 304 10.41 30.72 36.04
C GLN A 304 11.21 31.73 36.88
N GLN A 305 12.10 31.25 37.75
CA GLN A 305 12.98 32.11 38.55
C GLN A 305 14.04 32.84 37.71
N ILE A 306 14.43 32.26 36.56
CA ILE A 306 15.38 32.85 35.60
C ILE A 306 14.65 33.71 34.54
N GLY A 307 13.32 33.87 34.65
CA GLY A 307 12.52 34.68 33.73
C GLY A 307 12.30 34.02 32.36
N LEU A 308 12.58 32.73 32.23
CA LEU A 308 12.37 31.97 31.00
C LEU A 308 10.94 31.39 30.98
N PRO A 309 10.27 31.39 29.82
CA PRO A 309 8.91 30.87 29.70
C PRO A 309 8.90 29.36 30.01
N PRO A 310 7.87 28.86 30.73
CA PRO A 310 7.79 27.45 31.10
C PRO A 310 7.74 26.57 29.85
N LEU A 311 8.64 25.59 29.79
CA LEU A 311 8.68 24.62 28.70
C LEU A 311 7.41 23.76 28.78
N ARG A 312 6.46 24.03 27.88
CA ARG A 312 5.35 23.12 27.60
C ARG A 312 5.93 21.91 26.88
N VAL A 313 6.41 20.93 27.64
CA VAL A 313 6.74 19.62 27.08
C VAL A 313 5.45 19.07 26.47
N ARG A 314 5.38 19.08 25.14
CA ARG A 314 4.30 18.47 24.37
C ARG A 314 4.40 16.96 24.60
N GLN A 315 3.68 16.50 25.61
CA GLN A 315 3.65 15.10 26.00
C GLN A 315 3.18 14.26 24.80
N GLU A 316 4.09 13.50 24.19
CA GLU A 316 3.90 12.65 22.99
C GLU A 316 2.94 11.46 23.20
N ASN A 317 2.15 11.48 24.27
CA ASN A 317 1.07 10.53 24.49
C ASN A 317 -0.20 10.95 23.72
N ALA A 318 -0.08 11.32 22.44
CA ALA A 318 -1.23 11.73 21.63
C ALA A 318 -2.26 10.61 21.47
N MET A 319 -1.83 9.34 21.38
CA MET A 319 -2.76 8.19 21.36
C MET A 319 -3.54 8.02 22.68
N ILE A 320 -2.94 8.32 23.84
CA ILE A 320 -3.66 8.23 25.13
C ILE A 320 -4.51 9.49 25.35
N ALA A 321 -4.10 10.64 24.81
CA ALA A 321 -4.88 11.87 24.84
C ALA A 321 -6.11 11.81 23.91
N GLU A 322 -6.03 11.16 22.74
CA GLU A 322 -7.18 10.90 21.87
C GLU A 322 -8.18 9.90 22.50
N LEU A 323 -7.68 8.86 23.18
CA LEU A 323 -8.55 7.96 23.95
C LEU A 323 -9.29 8.68 25.11
N ARG A 324 -8.75 9.80 25.63
CA ARG A 324 -9.42 10.64 26.64
C ARG A 324 -10.43 11.64 26.06
N ALA A 325 -10.41 11.88 24.75
CA ALA A 325 -11.32 12.82 24.10
C ALA A 325 -12.64 12.16 23.66
N VAL A 326 -12.75 10.82 23.72
CA VAL A 326 -14.05 10.15 23.60
C VAL A 326 -14.91 10.65 24.76
N PRO A 327 -16.07 11.29 24.52
CA PRO A 327 -16.93 11.79 25.59
C PRO A 327 -17.52 10.57 26.32
N MET A 328 -16.78 10.05 27.29
CA MET A 328 -17.16 8.90 28.13
C MET A 328 -18.56 9.09 28.72
N ARG A 329 -19.00 10.34 28.93
CA ARG A 329 -20.37 10.67 29.33
C ARG A 329 -21.46 10.14 28.40
N ALA A 330 -21.24 10.13 27.08
CA ALA A 330 -22.24 9.66 26.12
C ALA A 330 -22.40 8.13 26.14
N LEU A 331 -21.36 7.39 26.51
CA LEU A 331 -21.39 5.93 26.67
C LEU A 331 -21.73 5.48 28.09
N ALA A 332 -21.38 6.29 29.10
CA ALA A 332 -21.61 5.97 30.50
C ALA A 332 -23.10 5.88 30.84
N ALA A 333 -23.94 6.80 30.34
CA ALA A 333 -25.38 6.78 30.62
C ALA A 333 -26.07 5.47 30.15
N PRO A 334 -25.93 5.01 28.89
CA PRO A 334 -26.54 3.75 28.46
C PRO A 334 -25.91 2.53 29.13
N LEU A 335 -24.60 2.52 29.40
CA LEU A 335 -23.97 1.42 30.15
C LEU A 335 -24.47 1.32 31.59
N VAL A 336 -24.60 2.46 32.29
CA VAL A 336 -25.15 2.50 33.64
C VAL A 336 -26.61 2.02 33.63
N MET A 337 -27.43 2.49 32.70
CA MET A 337 -28.82 2.03 32.55
C MET A 337 -28.89 0.51 32.28
N LEU A 338 -27.99 -0.03 31.45
CA LEU A 338 -27.90 -1.45 31.15
C LEU A 338 -27.46 -2.27 32.36
N THR A 339 -26.46 -1.81 33.13
CA THR A 339 -26.06 -2.45 34.39
C THR A 339 -27.18 -2.45 35.42
N LEU A 340 -27.93 -1.35 35.53
CA LEU A 340 -29.08 -1.26 36.43
C LEU A 340 -30.21 -2.21 35.99
N ARG A 341 -30.51 -2.26 34.69
CA ARG A 341 -31.54 -3.15 34.13
C ARG A 341 -31.17 -4.62 34.29
N THR A 342 -29.89 -4.97 34.15
CA THR A 342 -29.40 -6.33 34.33
C THR A 342 -29.38 -6.73 35.81
N LEU A 343 -29.03 -5.81 36.72
CA LEU A 343 -29.22 -6.00 38.16
C LEU A 343 -30.69 -6.24 38.53
N PHE A 344 -31.63 -5.49 37.96
CA PHE A 344 -33.07 -5.72 38.18
C PHE A 344 -33.52 -7.09 37.66
N LEU A 345 -33.08 -7.50 36.47
CA LEU A 345 -33.40 -8.83 35.93
C LEU A 345 -32.83 -9.94 36.80
N LEU A 346 -31.60 -9.80 37.29
CA LEU A 346 -30.97 -10.77 38.20
C LEU A 346 -31.65 -10.79 39.58
N TYR A 347 -32.20 -9.66 40.03
CA TYR A 347 -32.95 -9.55 41.28
C TYR A 347 -34.30 -10.27 41.21
N PHE A 348 -35.08 -10.06 40.14
CA PHE A 348 -36.38 -10.70 39.97
C PHE A 348 -36.30 -12.16 39.49
N PHE A 349 -35.25 -12.49 38.75
CA PHE A 349 -35.01 -13.83 38.23
C PHE A 349 -33.67 -14.33 38.77
N SER A 350 -33.70 -14.97 39.95
CA SER A 350 -32.52 -15.58 40.54
C SER A 350 -31.93 -16.62 39.57
N PRO A 351 -30.75 -16.36 38.97
CA PRO A 351 -30.17 -17.24 37.97
C PRO A 351 -29.78 -18.60 38.56
N PHE A 352 -29.60 -18.67 39.88
CA PHE A 352 -29.24 -19.89 40.61
C PHE A 352 -30.37 -20.91 40.68
N GLN A 353 -31.63 -20.48 40.59
CA GLN A 353 -32.76 -21.41 40.64
C GLN A 353 -33.13 -21.94 39.25
N LYS A 354 -32.83 -21.19 38.18
CA LYS A 354 -33.14 -21.57 36.80
C LYS A 354 -31.99 -21.17 35.86
N PRO A 355 -31.01 -22.05 35.59
CA PRO A 355 -29.82 -21.71 34.81
C PRO A 355 -30.14 -21.27 33.38
N VAL A 356 -31.25 -21.76 32.81
CA VAL A 356 -31.74 -21.35 31.49
C VAL A 356 -32.03 -19.84 31.43
N PHE A 357 -32.59 -19.26 32.49
CA PHE A 357 -32.83 -17.81 32.56
C PHE A 357 -31.51 -17.03 32.62
N GLY A 358 -30.49 -17.56 33.30
CA GLY A 358 -29.15 -16.97 33.30
C GLY A 358 -28.55 -16.88 31.89
N ILE A 359 -28.69 -17.95 31.09
CA ILE A 359 -28.21 -17.98 29.70
C ILE A 359 -28.98 -16.96 28.83
N ILE A 360 -30.30 -16.89 28.97
CA ILE A 360 -31.13 -15.94 28.21
C ILE A 360 -30.76 -14.49 28.57
N VAL A 361 -30.59 -14.18 29.86
CA VAL A 361 -30.18 -12.85 30.31
C VAL A 361 -28.77 -12.52 29.81
N ALA A 362 -27.84 -13.47 29.83
CA ALA A 362 -26.49 -13.28 29.30
C ALA A 362 -26.51 -13.00 27.79
N ALA A 363 -27.26 -13.78 27.02
CA ALA A 363 -27.43 -13.57 25.58
C ALA A 363 -28.07 -12.20 25.27
N TRP A 364 -29.07 -11.80 26.05
CA TRP A 364 -29.71 -10.49 25.93
C TRP A 364 -28.75 -9.34 26.25
N LEU A 365 -27.94 -9.47 27.30
CA LEU A 365 -26.92 -8.51 27.69
C LEU A 365 -25.85 -8.36 26.59
N LEU A 366 -25.43 -9.47 25.99
CA LEU A 366 -24.51 -9.50 24.87
C LEU A 366 -25.09 -8.79 23.63
N TYR A 367 -26.36 -9.04 23.33
CA TYR A 367 -27.08 -8.40 22.23
C TYR A 367 -27.20 -6.88 22.42
N GLU A 368 -27.60 -6.40 23.60
CA GLU A 368 -27.70 -4.96 23.90
C GLU A 368 -26.33 -4.27 23.89
N THR A 369 -25.29 -4.93 24.42
CA THR A 369 -23.92 -4.41 24.39
C THR A 369 -23.41 -4.29 22.95
N TRP A 370 -23.72 -5.29 22.11
CA TRP A 370 -23.40 -5.24 20.69
C TRP A 370 -24.14 -4.11 19.96
N ASN A 371 -25.43 -3.93 20.26
CA ASN A 371 -26.24 -2.87 19.65
C ASN A 371 -25.76 -1.47 20.05
N THR A 372 -25.37 -1.26 21.31
CA THR A 372 -24.79 0.01 21.77
C THR A 372 -23.45 0.31 21.11
N ILE A 373 -22.56 -0.68 20.98
CA ILE A 373 -21.29 -0.53 20.23
C ILE A 373 -21.58 -0.19 18.76
N ARG A 374 -22.50 -0.92 18.12
CA ARG A 374 -22.87 -0.69 16.71
C ARG A 374 -23.46 0.70 16.47
N ASN A 375 -24.22 1.24 17.43
CA ASN A 375 -24.80 2.59 17.33
C ASN A 375 -23.78 3.70 17.66
N ALA A 376 -22.71 3.39 18.40
CA ALA A 376 -21.64 4.34 18.72
C ALA A 376 -20.64 4.55 17.57
N ILE A 377 -20.33 3.50 16.80
CA ILE A 377 -19.34 3.54 15.71
C ILE A 377 -19.70 4.55 14.59
N PRO A 378 -20.95 4.64 14.08
CA PRO A 378 -21.31 5.61 13.03
C PRO A 378 -21.12 7.06 13.47
N ARG A 379 -21.30 7.35 14.77
CA ARG A 379 -21.16 8.71 15.31
C ARG A 379 -19.72 9.17 15.43
N LEU A 380 -18.77 8.24 15.60
CA LEU A 380 -17.34 8.54 15.56
C LEU A 380 -16.92 8.90 14.12
N ASN A 381 -17.36 8.13 13.13
CA ASN A 381 -17.06 8.39 11.72
C ASN A 381 -17.72 9.67 11.17
N ALA A 382 -18.90 10.06 11.69
CA ALA A 382 -19.59 11.27 11.24
C ALA A 382 -18.99 12.58 11.77
N ARG A 383 -18.29 12.55 12.92
CA ARG A 383 -17.75 13.75 13.57
C ARG A 383 -16.45 14.24 12.93
N ASP A 384 -15.63 13.31 12.43
CA ASP A 384 -14.38 13.66 11.73
C ASP A 384 -14.64 14.24 10.33
N ASN A 385 -15.69 13.79 9.65
CA ASN A 385 -16.05 14.33 8.34
C ASN A 385 -16.56 15.78 8.37
N HIS A 386 -17.19 16.23 9.47
CA HIS A 386 -17.65 17.62 9.58
C HIS A 386 -16.55 18.61 9.98
N ALA A 387 -15.53 18.18 10.74
CA ALA A 387 -14.41 19.06 11.10
C ALA A 387 -13.55 19.42 9.87
N ASP A 388 -13.39 18.50 8.92
CA ASP A 388 -12.67 18.74 7.66
C ASP A 388 -13.47 19.57 6.65
N GLU A 389 -14.80 19.53 6.71
CA GLU A 389 -15.68 20.31 5.84
C GLU A 389 -15.76 21.77 6.28
N ASP A 390 -15.78 22.04 7.59
CA ASP A 390 -15.68 23.41 8.13
C ASP A 390 -14.29 24.03 7.90
N ALA A 391 -13.21 23.24 7.94
CA ALA A 391 -11.85 23.70 7.58
C ALA A 391 -11.73 24.05 6.08
N ARG A 392 -12.45 23.35 5.20
CA ARG A 392 -12.52 23.67 3.76
C ARG A 392 -13.36 24.91 3.45
N ILE A 393 -14.42 25.17 4.22
CA ILE A 393 -15.28 26.35 4.02
C ILE A 393 -14.55 27.64 4.46
N LEU A 394 -13.71 27.58 5.50
CA LEU A 394 -12.88 28.73 5.92
C LEU A 394 -11.61 28.93 5.06
N GLY A 395 -11.08 27.88 4.43
CA GLY A 395 -9.88 27.95 3.58
C GLY A 395 -10.08 28.51 2.16
N ASN A 396 -11.32 28.53 1.65
CA ASN A 396 -11.62 29.00 0.29
C ASN A 396 -12.27 30.40 0.20
N ALA A 397 -12.41 31.11 1.32
CA ALA A 397 -13.06 32.42 1.35
C ALA A 397 -12.15 33.63 0.99
N ARG A 398 -10.91 33.41 0.54
CA ARG A 398 -10.05 34.53 0.11
C ARG A 398 -9.05 34.09 -0.94
N VAL A 399 -9.38 34.31 -2.20
CA VAL A 399 -8.61 35.04 -3.23
C VAL A 399 -9.45 34.97 -4.52
N ARG A 400 -10.26 36.00 -4.75
CA ARG A 400 -10.64 36.40 -6.11
C ARG A 400 -9.46 37.23 -6.65
N PRO A 401 -8.75 36.82 -7.71
CA PRO A 401 -7.89 37.74 -8.42
C PRO A 401 -8.79 38.64 -9.29
N ALA A 402 -8.81 39.92 -8.96
CA ALA A 402 -9.33 40.94 -9.85
C ALA A 402 -8.37 41.09 -11.02
N GLU A 403 -8.86 40.73 -12.19
CA GLU A 403 -8.19 40.80 -13.47
C GLU A 403 -8.30 42.23 -14.02
N ALA A 404 -7.19 42.96 -14.01
CA ALA A 404 -6.97 44.11 -14.89
C ALA A 404 -5.46 44.40 -15.03
N ALA A 405 -5.00 44.35 -16.28
CA ALA A 405 -3.63 44.33 -16.75
C ALA A 405 -2.90 45.70 -16.73
N ARG A 406 -1.56 45.66 -16.74
CA ARG A 406 -0.64 46.71 -17.25
C ARG A 406 0.77 46.10 -17.57
N PRO A 407 1.65 46.77 -18.36
CA PRO A 407 2.01 46.36 -19.73
C PRO A 407 3.43 45.78 -19.91
N LEU A 408 3.65 45.19 -21.09
CA LEU A 408 4.93 44.67 -21.61
C LEU A 408 5.95 45.78 -21.95
N VAL A 409 7.20 45.50 -21.59
CA VAL A 409 8.42 46.04 -22.23
C VAL A 409 8.86 45.04 -23.32
N PRO A 410 9.35 45.48 -24.49
CA PRO A 410 9.69 44.58 -25.60
C PRO A 410 11.18 44.24 -25.65
N ASN A 411 11.53 42.97 -25.48
CA ASN A 411 12.49 42.20 -26.30
C ASN A 411 12.81 40.85 -25.61
N VAL A 412 13.26 39.87 -26.41
CA VAL A 412 13.88 38.55 -26.09
C VAL A 412 13.00 37.34 -26.51
N PRO A 413 13.57 36.32 -27.18
CA PRO A 413 12.87 35.51 -28.19
C PRO A 413 12.21 34.22 -27.68
N LEU A 414 11.32 33.69 -28.54
CA LEU A 414 10.57 32.43 -28.55
C LEU A 414 10.70 31.51 -27.32
N ARG A 415 9.64 31.53 -26.49
CA ARG A 415 9.41 30.60 -25.38
C ARG A 415 8.48 29.45 -25.83
N ALA A 416 8.91 28.23 -25.58
CA ALA A 416 8.20 26.97 -25.83
C ALA A 416 6.85 26.88 -25.07
N PRO A 417 5.88 26.07 -25.56
CA PRO A 417 4.54 25.97 -24.98
C PRO A 417 4.53 25.45 -23.53
N PRO A 418 3.56 25.87 -22.70
CA PRO A 418 3.48 25.48 -21.30
C PRO A 418 3.14 23.99 -21.16
N VAL A 419 4.07 23.25 -20.54
CA VAL A 419 3.87 21.84 -20.17
C VAL A 419 2.85 21.77 -19.02
N PRO A 420 1.82 20.91 -19.10
CA PRO A 420 0.86 20.74 -18.02
C PRO A 420 1.56 20.12 -16.79
N LEU A 421 1.62 20.86 -15.69
CA LEU A 421 2.01 20.38 -14.37
C LEU A 421 1.04 19.26 -13.93
N HIS A 422 1.45 18.00 -14.15
CA HIS A 422 0.74 16.83 -13.65
C HIS A 422 0.95 16.72 -12.14
N ARG A 423 -0.16 16.87 -11.42
CA ARG A 423 -0.29 16.80 -9.98
C ARG A 423 0.01 15.36 -9.54
N ALA A 424 1.06 15.15 -8.76
CA ALA A 424 1.41 13.84 -8.20
C ALA A 424 0.21 13.22 -7.45
N PRO A 425 0.02 11.88 -7.49
CA PRO A 425 -1.04 11.21 -6.77
C PRO A 425 -0.78 11.39 -5.27
N MET A 426 -1.51 12.31 -4.65
CA MET A 426 -1.55 12.42 -3.20
C MET A 426 -1.94 11.05 -2.64
N HIS A 427 -1.03 10.41 -1.89
CA HIS A 427 -1.40 9.35 -0.97
C HIS A 427 -2.44 9.92 -0.02
N ARG A 428 -3.70 9.55 -0.30
CA ARG A 428 -4.81 9.95 0.53
C ARG A 428 -4.53 9.35 1.91
N PRO A 429 -4.42 10.16 2.97
CA PRO A 429 -4.17 9.64 4.30
C PRO A 429 -5.22 8.57 4.59
N ARG A 430 -4.74 7.36 4.85
CA ARG A 430 -5.59 6.20 5.09
C ARG A 430 -6.46 6.52 6.31
N PRO A 431 -7.79 6.31 6.26
CA PRO A 431 -8.65 6.67 7.37
C PRO A 431 -8.22 5.91 8.63
N PRO A 432 -8.20 6.56 9.81
CA PRO A 432 -7.71 5.96 11.06
C PRO A 432 -8.52 4.71 11.48
N SER A 433 -9.76 4.57 11.02
CA SER A 433 -10.55 3.37 11.25
C SER A 433 -9.97 2.14 10.53
N GLU A 434 -9.33 2.31 9.37
CA GLU A 434 -8.70 1.19 8.65
C GLU A 434 -7.48 0.64 9.40
N THR A 435 -6.70 1.50 10.06
CA THR A 435 -5.52 1.06 10.82
C THR A 435 -5.94 0.29 12.07
N MET A 436 -7.05 0.68 12.72
CA MET A 436 -7.64 -0.09 13.83
C MET A 436 -8.12 -1.46 13.37
N VAL A 437 -8.85 -1.54 12.26
CA VAL A 437 -9.33 -2.83 11.71
C VAL A 437 -8.16 -3.72 11.30
N GLU A 438 -7.10 -3.16 10.74
CA GLU A 438 -5.86 -3.90 10.40
C GLU A 438 -5.13 -4.40 11.64
N THR A 439 -5.04 -3.58 12.68
CA THR A 439 -4.44 -3.96 13.96
C THR A 439 -5.23 -5.09 14.61
N LEU A 440 -6.56 -5.00 14.62
CA LEU A 440 -7.45 -6.05 15.16
C LEU A 440 -7.38 -7.35 14.36
N ALA A 441 -7.31 -7.27 13.02
CA ALA A 441 -7.19 -8.42 12.16
C ALA A 441 -5.87 -9.19 12.39
N THR A 442 -4.80 -8.48 12.77
CA THR A 442 -3.46 -9.05 12.99
C THR A 442 -3.18 -9.47 14.44
N VAL A 443 -4.14 -9.30 15.37
CA VAL A 443 -4.02 -9.78 16.76
C VAL A 443 -3.75 -11.29 16.79
N ASN A 444 -2.78 -11.71 17.60
CA ASN A 444 -2.21 -13.06 17.72
C ASN A 444 -1.43 -13.56 16.50
N LEU A 445 -1.73 -13.10 15.28
CA LEU A 445 -0.98 -13.51 14.09
C LEU A 445 0.50 -13.12 14.15
N ARG A 446 0.81 -11.98 14.80
CA ARG A 446 2.18 -11.49 14.97
C ARG A 446 3.01 -12.34 15.95
N GLU A 447 2.39 -12.78 17.04
CA GLU A 447 3.04 -13.69 18.00
C GLU A 447 3.27 -15.06 17.36
N GLU A 448 2.27 -15.57 16.65
CA GLU A 448 2.37 -16.83 15.92
C GLU A 448 3.39 -16.75 14.77
N SER A 449 3.49 -15.62 14.07
CA SER A 449 4.51 -15.43 13.02
C SER A 449 5.93 -15.40 13.60
N ASN A 450 6.11 -14.78 14.77
CA ASN A 450 7.41 -14.79 15.45
C ASN A 450 7.80 -16.21 15.90
N ALA A 451 6.82 -17.01 16.34
CA ALA A 451 7.04 -18.41 16.68
C ALA A 451 7.36 -19.28 15.47
N LEU A 452 6.75 -19.01 14.30
CA LEU A 452 7.09 -19.65 13.03
C LEU A 452 8.52 -19.34 12.59
N GLU A 453 9.01 -18.11 12.82
CA GLU A 453 10.38 -17.70 12.49
C GLU A 453 11.46 -18.23 13.46
N ALA A 454 11.08 -19.04 14.46
CA ALA A 454 11.98 -19.58 15.48
C ALA A 454 12.83 -18.49 16.18
N ARG A 455 12.29 -17.27 16.33
CA ARG A 455 12.99 -16.20 17.05
C ARG A 455 13.16 -16.62 18.51
N PRO A 456 14.31 -16.38 19.15
CA PRO A 456 14.61 -16.85 20.51
C PRO A 456 13.65 -16.29 21.59
N GLU A 457 12.93 -15.21 21.28
CA GLU A 457 11.86 -14.64 22.11
C GLU A 457 10.51 -15.36 21.96
N ALA A 458 10.43 -16.43 21.17
CA ALA A 458 9.21 -17.18 20.91
C ALA A 458 8.67 -17.82 22.20
N ILE A 459 7.70 -17.10 22.74
CA ILE A 459 6.79 -17.31 23.86
C ILE A 459 6.59 -18.79 24.26
N ALA A 460 6.65 -19.03 25.57
CA ALA A 460 6.25 -20.27 26.23
C ALA A 460 4.91 -20.80 25.71
N THR A 461 4.71 -22.12 25.73
CA THR A 461 3.46 -22.77 25.28
C THR A 461 2.23 -22.02 25.81
N PRO A 462 1.30 -21.58 24.93
CA PRO A 462 0.18 -20.74 25.35
C PRO A 462 -0.64 -21.49 26.40
N THR A 463 -0.78 -20.87 27.58
CA THR A 463 -1.53 -21.43 28.70
C THR A 463 -2.99 -21.66 28.30
N ILE A 464 -3.67 -22.60 28.96
CA ILE A 464 -5.08 -22.89 28.69
C ILE A 464 -5.93 -21.61 28.81
N GLY A 465 -5.65 -20.77 29.80
CA GLY A 465 -6.31 -19.47 29.97
C GLY A 465 -6.08 -18.53 28.78
N HIS A 466 -4.84 -18.47 28.25
CA HIS A 466 -4.56 -17.70 27.04
C HIS A 466 -5.33 -18.25 25.84
N ARG A 467 -5.38 -19.58 25.64
CA ARG A 467 -6.14 -20.20 24.54
C ARG A 467 -7.63 -19.86 24.62
N ILE A 468 -8.24 -19.95 25.80
CA ILE A 468 -9.65 -19.60 26.01
C ILE A 468 -9.88 -18.11 25.73
N LYS A 469 -9.03 -17.23 26.28
CA LYS A 469 -9.13 -15.78 26.05
C LYS A 469 -8.98 -15.43 24.57
N THR A 470 -8.00 -16.02 23.90
CA THR A 470 -7.76 -15.85 22.47
C THR A 470 -8.94 -16.37 21.65
N PHE A 471 -9.46 -17.56 21.94
CA PHE A 471 -10.63 -18.11 21.26
C PHE A 471 -11.84 -17.19 21.38
N VAL A 472 -12.18 -16.74 22.60
CA VAL A 472 -13.30 -15.82 22.83
C VAL A 472 -13.08 -14.48 22.14
N GLY A 473 -11.86 -13.94 22.21
CA GLY A 473 -11.52 -12.69 21.51
C GLY A 473 -11.66 -12.81 20.00
N LEU A 474 -11.18 -13.91 19.42
CA LEU A 474 -11.31 -14.18 17.99
C LEU A 474 -12.76 -14.40 17.60
N LEU A 475 -13.54 -15.15 18.39
CA LEU A 475 -14.97 -15.35 18.15
C LEU A 475 -15.72 -14.02 18.08
N MET A 476 -15.45 -13.08 19.00
CA MET A 476 -16.05 -11.75 18.95
C MET A 476 -15.59 -10.93 17.74
N LEU A 477 -14.31 -11.04 17.35
CA LEU A 477 -13.78 -10.37 16.16
C LEU A 477 -14.33 -10.94 14.85
N THR A 478 -14.66 -12.25 14.80
CA THR A 478 -15.27 -12.88 13.62
C THR A 478 -16.68 -12.37 13.33
N ALA A 479 -17.38 -11.80 14.33
CA ALA A 479 -18.68 -11.19 14.11
C ALA A 479 -18.62 -9.91 13.25
N HIS A 480 -17.44 -9.33 13.05
CA HIS A 480 -17.24 -8.15 12.21
C HIS A 480 -16.73 -8.55 10.80
N PRO A 481 -17.53 -8.41 9.72
CA PRO A 481 -17.17 -8.90 8.39
C PRO A 481 -15.83 -8.39 7.87
N ALA A 482 -15.55 -7.09 8.02
CA ALA A 482 -14.28 -6.52 7.54
C ALA A 482 -13.05 -7.02 8.31
N VAL A 483 -13.19 -7.34 9.61
CA VAL A 483 -12.09 -7.89 10.41
C VAL A 483 -11.88 -9.35 10.01
N TRP A 484 -12.97 -10.09 9.81
CA TRP A 484 -12.95 -11.47 9.34
C TRP A 484 -12.25 -11.60 7.98
N ASP A 485 -12.65 -10.80 6.99
CA ASP A 485 -12.07 -10.86 5.64
C ASP A 485 -10.57 -10.55 5.65
N ARG A 486 -10.16 -9.50 6.38
CA ARG A 486 -8.72 -9.16 6.54
C ARG A 486 -7.95 -10.21 7.30
N ARG A 487 -8.56 -10.83 8.32
CA ARG A 487 -7.91 -11.91 9.06
C ARG A 487 -7.74 -13.15 8.18
N ARG A 488 -8.72 -13.46 7.33
CA ARG A 488 -8.68 -14.58 6.39
C ARG A 488 -7.59 -14.39 5.35
N THR A 489 -7.42 -13.18 4.80
CA THR A 489 -6.31 -12.89 3.88
C THR A 489 -4.95 -13.00 4.58
N ALA A 490 -4.81 -12.51 5.80
CA ALA A 490 -3.58 -12.63 6.58
C ALA A 490 -3.24 -14.11 6.91
N LEU A 491 -4.25 -14.92 7.25
CA LEU A 491 -4.08 -16.36 7.47
C LEU A 491 -3.63 -17.07 6.18
N ARG A 492 -4.22 -16.73 5.03
CA ARG A 492 -3.82 -17.29 3.73
C ARG A 492 -2.38 -16.95 3.36
N GLN A 493 -1.96 -15.71 3.58
CA GLN A 493 -0.59 -15.29 3.35
C GLN A 493 0.39 -16.08 4.23
N ARG A 494 0.04 -16.26 5.52
CA ARG A 494 0.84 -17.05 6.45
C ARG A 494 0.93 -18.51 6.03
N GLU A 495 -0.20 -19.15 5.70
CA GLU A 495 -0.23 -20.54 5.24
C GLU A 495 0.50 -20.71 3.91
N GLY A 496 0.40 -19.74 3.01
CA GLY A 496 1.20 -19.69 1.78
C GLY A 496 2.70 -19.74 2.08
N ARG A 497 3.18 -18.92 3.02
CA ARG A 497 4.58 -18.92 3.48
C ARG A 497 4.99 -20.24 4.14
N VAL A 498 4.12 -20.84 4.94
CA VAL A 498 4.38 -22.14 5.57
C VAL A 498 4.46 -23.25 4.53
N ARG A 499 3.60 -23.21 3.50
CA ARG A 499 3.61 -24.17 2.39
C ARG A 499 4.86 -24.03 1.52
N THR A 500 5.33 -22.80 1.24
CA THR A 500 6.58 -22.61 0.51
C THR A 500 7.76 -23.18 1.28
N GLU A 501 7.83 -22.93 2.58
CA GLU A 501 8.88 -23.48 3.45
C GLU A 501 8.84 -25.02 3.53
N ILE A 502 7.65 -25.62 3.65
CA ILE A 502 7.49 -27.08 3.66
C ILE A 502 7.90 -27.69 2.31
N ASN A 503 7.54 -27.04 1.19
CA ASN A 503 7.90 -27.49 -0.15
C ASN A 503 9.40 -27.37 -0.43
N GLU A 504 10.04 -26.30 0.04
CA GLU A 504 11.50 -26.14 0.00
C GLU A 504 12.18 -27.29 0.75
N ARG A 505 11.71 -27.61 1.96
CA ARG A 505 12.22 -28.75 2.74
C ARG A 505 12.00 -30.11 2.06
N ALA A 506 10.85 -30.31 1.41
CA ALA A 506 10.56 -31.54 0.69
C ALA A 506 11.49 -31.72 -0.52
N ARG A 507 11.84 -30.63 -1.21
CA ARG A 507 12.82 -30.63 -2.30
C ARG A 507 14.25 -30.88 -1.84
N GLU A 508 14.60 -30.44 -0.64
CA GLU A 508 15.95 -30.62 -0.09
C GLU A 508 16.23 -32.01 0.50
N SER A 509 15.23 -32.89 0.60
CA SER A 509 15.46 -34.28 1.01
C SER A 509 16.24 -35.02 -0.09
N PRO A 510 17.51 -35.36 0.16
CA PRO A 510 18.39 -35.88 -0.86
C PRO A 510 18.16 -37.38 -0.99
N GLU A 511 17.21 -37.78 -1.82
CA GLU A 511 17.29 -39.11 -2.40
C GLU A 511 18.30 -39.08 -3.56
N LEU A 512 19.53 -39.50 -3.25
CA LEU A 512 20.43 -40.21 -4.17
C LEU A 512 21.05 -39.42 -5.34
N GLY A 513 21.77 -38.34 -5.04
CA GLY A 513 22.66 -37.69 -6.03
C GLY A 513 23.99 -37.29 -5.40
N GLU A 514 24.94 -38.22 -5.33
CA GLU A 514 26.35 -37.97 -4.96
C GLU A 514 27.06 -37.16 -6.05
N GLY A 515 26.78 -35.86 -6.11
CA GLY A 515 27.59 -34.90 -6.86
C GLY A 515 28.62 -34.27 -5.93
N GLU A 516 29.84 -34.81 -5.89
CA GLU A 516 30.99 -34.20 -5.21
C GLU A 516 31.39 -32.89 -5.93
N GLY A 517 30.80 -31.78 -5.50
CA GLY A 517 31.20 -30.44 -5.93
C GLY A 517 31.28 -29.50 -4.74
N GLU A 518 32.24 -28.58 -4.75
CA GLU A 518 32.55 -27.60 -3.68
C GLU A 518 31.34 -26.76 -3.23
N GLY A 519 30.31 -26.62 -4.08
CA GLY A 519 29.02 -26.01 -3.71
C GLY A 519 28.18 -26.81 -2.70
N ASN A 520 28.49 -28.10 -2.50
CA ASN A 520 27.76 -28.98 -1.59
C ASN A 520 27.99 -28.59 -0.12
N GLU A 521 29.13 -27.98 0.23
CA GLU A 521 29.38 -27.52 1.61
C GLU A 521 28.48 -26.35 2.02
N ALA A 522 28.35 -25.32 1.16
CA ALA A 522 27.48 -24.18 1.45
C ALA A 522 26.01 -24.63 1.57
N HIS A 523 25.57 -25.52 0.67
CA HIS A 523 24.25 -26.13 0.75
C HIS A 523 24.09 -27.05 1.98
N ALA A 524 25.14 -27.76 2.40
CA ALA A 524 25.10 -28.56 3.64
C ALA A 524 24.98 -27.68 4.89
N ARG A 525 25.69 -26.55 4.95
CA ARG A 525 25.59 -25.58 6.05
C ARG A 525 24.20 -24.93 6.10
N ALA A 526 23.69 -24.47 4.96
CA ALA A 526 22.33 -23.91 4.88
C ALA A 526 21.27 -24.93 5.33
N ARG A 527 21.39 -26.21 4.93
CA ARG A 527 20.52 -27.30 5.40
C ARG A 527 20.64 -27.56 6.90
N ALA A 528 21.86 -27.53 7.44
CA ALA A 528 22.09 -27.70 8.87
C ALA A 528 21.46 -26.54 9.67
N ASP A 529 21.59 -25.31 9.20
CA ASP A 529 21.00 -24.12 9.82
C ASP A 529 19.47 -24.15 9.78
N LEU A 530 18.87 -24.54 8.64
CA LEU A 530 17.42 -24.71 8.53
C LEU A 530 16.90 -25.82 9.47
N ARG A 531 17.61 -26.94 9.59
CA ARG A 531 17.29 -28.01 10.55
C ARG A 531 17.42 -27.53 12.00
N ALA A 532 18.46 -26.75 12.30
CA ALA A 532 18.67 -26.18 13.63
C ALA A 532 17.56 -25.18 13.97
N MET A 533 17.17 -24.29 13.05
CA MET A 533 16.04 -23.38 13.22
C MET A 533 14.72 -24.15 13.44
N HIS A 534 14.49 -25.24 12.71
CA HIS A 534 13.32 -26.08 12.91
C HIS A 534 13.29 -26.77 14.27
N SER A 535 14.43 -27.28 14.75
CA SER A 535 14.52 -27.92 16.06
C SER A 535 14.25 -26.96 17.24
N ARG A 536 14.36 -25.65 17.00
CA ARG A 536 14.07 -24.60 17.99
C ARG A 536 12.59 -24.21 18.03
N ARG A 537 11.77 -24.67 17.08
CA ARG A 537 10.36 -24.31 17.03
C ARG A 537 9.60 -25.01 18.15
N PRO A 538 8.66 -24.32 18.82
CA PRO A 538 7.77 -24.94 19.78
C PRO A 538 6.98 -26.11 19.16
N GLU A 539 6.66 -27.12 19.95
CA GLU A 539 5.94 -28.32 19.50
C GLU A 539 4.61 -27.99 18.79
N TRP A 540 3.84 -27.03 19.33
CA TRP A 540 2.58 -26.60 18.71
C TRP A 540 2.76 -26.00 17.30
N VAL A 541 3.91 -25.37 17.03
CA VAL A 541 4.25 -24.85 15.69
C VAL A 541 4.55 -26.02 14.75
N THR A 542 5.27 -27.04 15.22
CA THR A 542 5.56 -28.22 14.43
C THR A 542 4.30 -28.99 14.06
N GLU A 543 3.37 -29.16 15.01
CA GLU A 543 2.06 -29.77 14.77
C GLU A 543 1.23 -28.94 13.77
N TYR A 544 1.26 -27.61 13.88
CA TYR A 544 0.61 -26.72 12.90
C TYR A 544 1.17 -26.89 11.49
N MET A 545 2.49 -26.89 11.33
CA MET A 545 3.12 -27.11 10.02
C MET A 545 2.78 -28.49 9.45
N GLU A 546 2.75 -29.52 10.30
CA GLU A 546 2.39 -30.87 9.88
C GLU A 546 0.91 -30.95 9.46
N ARG A 547 0.01 -30.24 10.15
CA ARG A 547 -1.39 -30.11 9.73
C ARG A 547 -1.53 -29.43 8.38
N VAL A 548 -0.79 -28.33 8.15
CA VAL A 548 -0.77 -27.63 6.85
C VAL A 548 -0.21 -28.52 5.75
N ARG A 549 0.76 -29.39 6.06
CA ARG A 549 1.29 -30.40 5.14
C ARG A 549 0.28 -31.48 4.78
N ARG A 550 -0.51 -31.96 5.74
CA ARG A 550 -1.51 -33.03 5.55
C ARG A 550 -2.77 -32.53 4.85
N GLY A 551 -3.24 -31.32 5.20
CA GLY A 551 -4.45 -30.72 4.64
C GLY A 551 -4.16 -30.08 3.27
N GLY A 552 -3.97 -30.89 2.23
CA GLY A 552 -3.66 -30.43 0.87
C GLY A 552 -4.58 -29.32 0.34
N ASP A 553 -5.82 -29.28 0.81
CA ASP A 553 -6.80 -28.22 0.52
C ASP A 553 -6.79 -27.11 1.58
N TRP A 554 -7.07 -25.88 1.15
CA TRP A 554 -7.28 -24.79 2.08
C TRP A 554 -8.43 -25.14 3.03
N VAL A 555 -8.35 -24.73 4.30
CA VAL A 555 -9.38 -25.00 5.32
C VAL A 555 -10.79 -24.54 4.89
N ASP A 556 -10.86 -23.68 3.88
CA ASP A 556 -12.09 -23.12 3.33
C ASP A 556 -12.72 -23.90 2.17
N ASP A 557 -12.01 -24.85 1.56
CA ASP A 557 -12.47 -25.59 0.37
C ASP A 557 -13.22 -26.89 0.74
N GLN A 558 -13.45 -27.13 2.03
CA GLN A 558 -14.33 -28.17 2.60
C GLN A 558 -15.56 -27.53 3.24
#